data_AF-A0A2D1U6D2-F1
#
_entry.id   AF-A0A2D1U6D2-F1
#
_cell.length_a   1.000
_cell.length_b   1.000
_cell.length_c   1.000
_cell.angle_alpha   90.00
_cell.angle_beta   90.00
_cell.angle_gamma   90.00
#
_symmetry.space_group_name_H-M   'P 1'
#
loop_
_entity.id
_entity.type
_entity.pdbx_description
1 polymer ?
#
loop_
_entity_poly.entity_id
_entity_poly.type
_entity_poly.pdbx_seq_one_letter_code
_entity_poly.pdbx_strand_id
1 'polypeptide(L)'
;MAIAPNKENTEALRSGKLDEISSIYKNTVEGIFDYATTNPTQQEVTTKGTLFGAYNSITDFYQNIKGYKDEESRFKSIMYGTGLQKGQKAFDLCKDFAQLGKEALN
;
A
#
# COMPACT_ATOMS: atom_id res chain seq x y z
N MET A 1 0.52 -5.85 -7.91
CA MET A 1 0.27 -5.50 -6.49
C MET A 1 0.53 -4.01 -6.28
N ALA A 2 -0.30 -3.30 -5.50
CA ALA A 2 -0.24 -1.84 -5.36
C ALA A 2 1.14 -1.32 -4.90
N ILE A 3 1.75 -2.04 -3.97
CA ILE A 3 2.97 -1.66 -3.27
C ILE A 3 4.25 -2.28 -3.83
N ALA A 4 4.15 -3.27 -4.73
CA ALA A 4 5.33 -3.84 -5.38
C ALA A 4 6.07 -2.73 -6.16
N PRO A 5 7.39 -2.58 -5.99
CA PRO A 5 8.14 -1.52 -6.67
C PRO A 5 8.23 -1.75 -8.18
N ASN A 6 8.33 -3.00 -8.61
CA ASN A 6 8.42 -3.40 -10.02
C ASN A 6 7.89 -4.84 -10.24
N LYS A 7 7.93 -5.31 -11.49
CA LYS A 7 7.49 -6.66 -11.87
C LYS A 7 8.38 -7.75 -11.26
N GLU A 8 9.70 -7.54 -11.23
CA GLU A 8 10.66 -8.48 -10.65
C GLU A 8 10.35 -8.79 -9.18
N ASN A 9 10.01 -7.78 -8.37
CA ASN A 9 9.60 -7.98 -6.99
C ASN A 9 8.26 -8.75 -6.88
N THR A 10 7.37 -8.57 -7.85
CA THR A 10 6.12 -9.35 -7.90
C THR A 10 6.42 -10.82 -8.22
N GLU A 11 7.35 -11.09 -9.13
CA GLU A 11 7.80 -12.44 -9.48
C GLU A 11 8.59 -13.10 -8.34
N ALA A 12 9.46 -12.36 -7.66
CA ALA A 12 10.18 -12.83 -6.47
C ALA A 12 9.19 -13.23 -5.37
N LEU A 13 8.15 -12.43 -5.13
CA LEU A 13 7.06 -12.78 -4.20
C LEU A 13 6.31 -14.05 -4.63
N ARG A 14 5.92 -14.15 -5.91
CA ARG A 14 5.21 -15.33 -6.44
C ARG A 14 6.05 -16.60 -6.38
N SER A 15 7.38 -16.47 -6.52
CA SER A 15 8.34 -17.59 -6.48
C SER A 15 8.90 -17.88 -5.09
N GLY A 16 8.45 -17.17 -4.05
CA GLY A 16 8.88 -17.38 -2.66
C GLY A 16 10.30 -16.90 -2.35
N LYS A 17 10.92 -16.12 -3.25
CA LYS A 17 12.30 -15.61 -3.12
C LYS A 17 12.36 -14.33 -2.28
N LEU A 18 11.93 -14.43 -1.03
CA LEU A 18 11.81 -13.27 -0.14
C LEU A 18 13.17 -12.63 0.19
N ASP A 19 14.28 -13.34 0.03
CA ASP A 19 15.64 -12.81 0.23
C ASP A 19 16.07 -11.84 -0.87
N GLU A 20 15.48 -11.94 -2.07
CA GLU A 20 15.71 -11.01 -3.18
C GLU A 20 14.94 -9.68 -3.01
N ILE A 21 14.05 -9.62 -2.01
CA ILE A 21 13.24 -8.44 -1.73
C ILE A 21 14.00 -7.47 -0.82
N SER A 22 14.13 -6.22 -1.28
CA SER A 22 14.76 -5.15 -0.50
C SER A 22 14.11 -4.94 0.88
N SER A 23 14.92 -4.65 1.89
CA SER A 23 14.45 -4.31 3.23
C SER A 23 13.49 -3.11 3.24
N ILE A 24 13.69 -2.14 2.35
CA ILE A 24 12.79 -0.99 2.19
C ILE A 24 11.37 -1.45 1.82
N TYR A 25 11.26 -2.43 0.92
CA TYR A 25 9.95 -2.97 0.53
C TYR A 25 9.31 -3.76 1.69
N LYS A 26 10.07 -4.61 2.40
CA LYS A 26 9.59 -5.35 3.57
C LYS A 26 9.04 -4.41 4.64
N ASN A 27 9.84 -3.41 5.04
CA ASN A 27 9.44 -2.41 6.05
C ASN A 27 8.21 -1.61 5.62
N THR A 28 8.04 -1.37 4.31
CA THR A 28 6.85 -0.69 3.79
C THR A 28 5.61 -1.56 3.92
N VAL A 29 5.70 -2.84 3.56
CA VAL A 29 4.60 -3.80 3.69
C VAL A 29 4.22 -3.97 5.16
N GLU A 30 5.20 -4.16 6.04
CA GLU A 30 5.01 -4.27 7.49
C GLU A 30 4.34 -3.02 8.06
N GLY A 31 4.83 -1.82 7.76
CA GLY A 31 4.24 -0.58 8.27
C GLY A 31 2.79 -0.35 7.81
N ILE A 32 2.44 -0.77 6.59
CA ILE A 32 1.05 -0.72 6.11
C ILE A 32 0.18 -1.76 6.83
N PHE A 33 0.69 -2.99 6.99
CA PHE A 33 -0.03 -4.07 7.65
C PHE A 33 -0.27 -3.78 9.13
N ASP A 34 0.75 -3.27 9.82
CA ASP A 34 0.64 -2.85 11.22
C ASP A 34 -0.41 -1.75 11.35
N TYR A 35 -0.42 -0.75 10.47
CA TYR A 35 -1.45 0.28 10.50
C TYR A 35 -2.86 -0.27 10.28
N ALA A 36 -3.03 -1.14 9.29
CA ALA A 36 -4.31 -1.78 8.97
C ALA A 36 -4.87 -2.63 10.12
N THR A 37 -3.99 -3.20 10.95
CA THR A 37 -4.38 -4.17 12.00
C THR A 37 -4.40 -3.56 13.40
N THR A 38 -3.69 -2.46 13.64
CA THR A 38 -3.52 -1.89 14.99
C THR A 38 -4.09 -0.48 15.12
N ASN A 39 -4.21 0.30 14.05
CA ASN A 39 -4.70 1.67 14.18
C ASN A 39 -6.21 1.68 14.48
N PRO A 40 -6.68 2.42 15.50
CA PRO A 40 -8.11 2.49 15.81
C PRO A 40 -9.00 2.88 14.62
N THR A 41 -8.57 3.81 13.77
CA THR A 41 -9.36 4.24 12.61
C THR A 41 -9.53 3.13 11.57
N GLN A 42 -8.62 2.15 11.55
CA GLN A 42 -8.67 0.98 10.67
C GLN A 42 -9.46 -0.18 11.29
N GLN A 43 -9.85 -0.06 12.57
CA GLN A 43 -10.70 -1.04 13.25
C GLN A 43 -12.20 -0.67 13.21
N GLU A 44 -12.54 0.49 12.68
CA GLU A 44 -13.92 0.95 12.49
C GLU A 44 -14.67 0.10 11.45
N VAL A 45 -16.00 0.09 11.53
CA VAL A 45 -16.86 -0.69 10.61
C VAL A 45 -16.70 -0.27 9.13
N THR A 46 -16.31 0.97 8.89
CA THR A 46 -16.12 1.51 7.54
C THR A 46 -14.80 1.05 6.90
N THR A 47 -13.81 0.66 7.70
CA THR A 47 -12.45 0.33 7.27
C THR A 47 -12.14 -1.14 7.44
N LYS A 48 -12.44 -1.72 8.60
CA LYS A 48 -12.03 -3.08 8.95
C LYS A 48 -12.60 -4.12 7.97
N GLY A 49 -11.70 -4.77 7.24
CA GLY A 49 -12.05 -5.80 6.25
C GLY A 49 -12.76 -5.26 5.00
N THR A 50 -12.79 -3.95 4.79
CA THR A 50 -13.38 -3.32 3.60
C THR A 50 -12.31 -2.97 2.58
N LEU A 51 -12.72 -2.83 1.31
CA LEU A 51 -11.85 -2.29 0.26
C LEU A 51 -11.40 -0.86 0.56
N PHE A 52 -12.27 -0.07 1.20
CA PHE A 52 -11.89 1.26 1.66
C PHE A 52 -10.77 1.19 2.69
N GLY A 53 -10.82 0.30 3.69
CA GLY A 53 -9.73 0.15 4.66
C GLY A 53 -8.41 -0.30 4.02
N ALA A 54 -8.47 -1.21 3.04
CA ALA A 54 -7.30 -1.65 2.28
C ALA A 54 -6.64 -0.48 1.51
N TYR A 55 -7.44 0.32 0.81
CA TYR A 55 -6.97 1.54 0.14
C TYR A 55 -6.43 2.56 1.16
N ASN A 56 -7.20 2.82 2.22
CA ASN A 56 -6.91 3.86 3.20
C ASN A 56 -5.61 3.57 3.96
N SER A 57 -5.32 2.29 4.26
CA SER A 57 -4.07 1.89 4.91
C SER A 57 -2.83 2.24 4.08
N ILE A 58 -2.91 2.14 2.75
CA ILE A 58 -1.81 2.51 1.84
C ILE A 58 -1.65 4.03 1.82
N THR A 59 -2.74 4.79 1.66
CA THR A 59 -2.65 6.25 1.65
C THR A 59 -2.18 6.81 2.97
N ASP A 60 -2.68 6.29 4.10
CA ASP A 60 -2.29 6.71 5.44
C ASP A 60 -0.84 6.40 5.75
N PHE A 61 -0.29 5.29 5.25
CA PHE A 61 1.15 5.03 5.40
C PHE A 61 1.99 6.14 4.77
N TYR A 62 1.70 6.50 3.51
CA TYR A 62 2.44 7.58 2.84
C TYR A 62 2.14 8.96 3.41
N GLN A 63 0.96 9.16 3.99
CA GLN A 63 0.60 10.43 4.60
C GLN A 63 1.23 10.56 5.99
N ASN A 64 1.18 9.55 6.86
CA ASN A 64 1.35 9.74 8.30
C ASN A 64 2.47 8.88 8.92
N ILE A 65 2.88 7.78 8.28
CA ILE A 65 3.83 6.81 8.86
C ILE A 65 5.21 6.90 8.22
N LYS A 66 5.25 7.04 6.90
CA LYS A 66 6.51 7.12 6.16
C LYS A 66 7.30 8.34 6.65
N GLY A 67 8.54 8.09 7.09
CA GLY A 67 9.47 9.15 7.43
C GLY A 67 9.88 9.96 6.19
N TYR A 68 9.77 11.28 6.30
CA TYR A 68 10.25 12.25 5.30
C TYR A 68 11.30 13.15 5.92
N LYS A 69 12.21 13.68 5.08
CA LYS A 69 13.24 14.62 5.51
C LYS A 69 12.64 15.92 6.05
N ASP A 70 11.59 16.41 5.38
CA ASP A 70 10.91 17.66 5.65
C ASP A 70 9.47 17.60 5.11
N GLU A 71 8.67 18.59 5.50
CA GLU A 71 7.26 18.69 5.09
C GLU A 71 7.09 18.89 3.58
N GLU A 72 8.03 19.59 2.93
CA GLU A 72 7.99 19.79 1.47
C GLU A 72 8.18 18.46 0.73
N SER A 73 9.09 17.62 1.19
CA SER A 73 9.31 16.26 0.66
C SER A 73 8.09 15.37 0.85
N ARG A 74 7.44 15.47 2.02
CA ARG A 74 6.17 14.79 2.30
C ARG A 74 5.08 15.26 1.33
N PHE A 75 4.91 16.57 1.20
CA PHE A 75 3.94 17.19 0.30
C PHE A 75 4.16 16.75 -1.16
N LYS A 76 5.39 16.84 -1.67
CA LYS A 76 5.73 16.39 -3.03
C LYS A 76 5.44 14.90 -3.23
N SER A 77 5.76 14.06 -2.25
CA SER A 77 5.47 12.63 -2.32
C SER A 77 3.97 12.34 -2.45
N ILE A 78 3.15 12.99 -1.62
CA ILE A 78 1.70 12.79 -1.58
C ILE A 78 1.02 13.36 -2.82
N MET A 79 1.43 14.54 -3.28
CA MET A 79 0.74 15.28 -4.33
C MET A 79 1.21 14.93 -5.73
N TYR A 80 2.48 14.55 -5.91
CA TYR A 80 3.08 14.38 -7.25
C TYR A 80 3.99 13.14 -7.36
N GLY A 81 4.32 12.48 -6.25
CA GLY A 81 5.36 11.47 -6.19
C GLY A 81 4.86 10.07 -5.86
N THR A 82 5.68 9.34 -5.12
CA THR A 82 5.43 7.93 -4.80
C THR A 82 4.11 7.74 -4.05
N GLY A 83 3.77 8.63 -3.11
CA GLY A 83 2.50 8.56 -2.38
C GLY A 83 1.29 8.64 -3.30
N LEU A 84 1.29 9.59 -4.25
CA LEU A 84 0.24 9.70 -5.27
C LEU A 84 0.13 8.41 -6.10
N GLN A 85 1.25 7.94 -6.65
CA GLN A 85 1.28 6.79 -7.55
C GLN A 85 0.78 5.51 -6.87
N LYS A 86 1.19 5.30 -5.61
CA LYS A 86 0.78 4.13 -4.83
C LYS A 86 -0.67 4.23 -4.37
N GLY A 87 -1.13 5.43 -4.02
CA GLY A 87 -2.55 5.70 -3.75
C GLY A 87 -3.43 5.41 -4.97
N GLN A 88 -3.06 5.92 -6.14
CA GLN A 88 -3.81 5.66 -7.38
C GLN A 88 -3.86 4.16 -7.71
N LYS A 89 -2.71 3.48 -7.64
CA LYS A 89 -2.65 2.04 -7.93
C LYS A 89 -3.48 1.22 -6.94
N ALA A 90 -3.52 1.62 -5.67
CA ALA A 90 -4.36 0.99 -4.65
C ALA A 90 -5.84 1.21 -4.94
N PHE A 91 -6.23 2.43 -5.31
CA PHE A 91 -7.60 2.76 -5.71
C PHE A 91 -8.05 1.92 -6.91
N ASP A 92 -7.24 1.89 -7.97
CA ASP A 92 -7.52 1.12 -9.18
C ASP A 92 -7.72 -0.38 -8.84
N LEU A 93 -6.84 -0.96 -8.04
CA LEU A 93 -6.97 -2.36 -7.62
C LEU A 93 -8.21 -2.62 -6.77
N CYS A 94 -8.57 -1.71 -5.87
CA CYS A 94 -9.80 -1.86 -5.08
C CYS A 94 -11.04 -1.74 -5.95
N LYS A 95 -11.03 -0.82 -6.91
CA LYS A 95 -12.10 -0.65 -7.90
C LYS A 95 -12.25 -1.89 -8.78
N ASP A 96 -11.15 -2.40 -9.32
CA ASP A 96 -11.14 -3.58 -10.18
C ASP A 96 -11.61 -4.81 -9.40
N PHE A 97 -11.16 -4.98 -8.15
CA PHE A 97 -11.63 -6.06 -7.27
C PHE A 97 -13.12 -5.94 -6.95
N ALA A 98 -13.65 -4.72 -6.77
CA ALA A 98 -15.09 -4.53 -6.57
C ALA A 98 -15.92 -4.98 -7.78
N GLN A 99 -15.35 -4.93 -8.99
CA GLN A 99 -16.02 -5.30 -10.23
C GLN A 99 -15.83 -6.76 -10.64
N LEU A 100 -14.62 -7.28 -10.46
CA LEU A 100 -14.18 -8.58 -10.99
C LEU A 100 -13.87 -9.60 -9.89
N GLY A 101 -13.92 -9.19 -8.62
CA GLY A 101 -13.52 -10.03 -7.49
C GLY A 101 -12.07 -10.49 -7.61
N LYS A 102 -11.83 -11.79 -7.38
CA LYS A 102 -10.48 -12.38 -7.36
C LYS A 102 -9.77 -12.30 -8.70
N GLU A 103 -10.50 -12.21 -9.81
CA GLU A 103 -9.89 -12.14 -11.15
C GLU A 103 -9.05 -10.86 -11.34
N ALA A 104 -9.34 -9.80 -10.59
CA ALA A 104 -8.55 -8.57 -10.57
C ALA A 104 -7.14 -8.73 -9.97
N LEU A 105 -6.83 -9.87 -9.34
CA LEU A 105 -5.56 -10.11 -8.64
C LEU A 105 -4.55 -10.97 -9.42
N ASN A 106 -4.93 -11.46 -10.60
CA ASN A 106 -4.12 -12.35 -11.44
C ASN A 106 -3.02 -11.62 -12.22
#